data_AF-A0A1T4WQI4-F1
#
_entry.id   AF-A0A1T4WQI4-F1
#
_cell.length_a   1.000
_cell.length_b   1.000
_cell.length_c   1.000
_cell.angle_alpha   90.00
_cell.angle_beta   90.00
_cell.angle_gamma   90.00
#
_symmetry.space_group_name_H-M   'P 1'
#
loop_
_entity.id
_entity.type
_entity.pdbx_description
1 polymer ?
#
loop_
_entity_poly.entity_id
_entity_poly.type
_entity_poly.pdbx_seq_one_letter_code
_entity_poly.pdbx_strand_id
1 'polypeptide(L)'
;MNAITRYLPLPQVSKALTDLQMGARAQMQAGSERLVQARTLYVLAAQLESFESGLQHSKLQLTEVVAKKIHLRFRLAALKPETDFNLQQAYNELHLYEMRLLAYLRKGGQALKNYHERLQDLRAQTELDNEERAVQAAELAKKIQWLQDERFALEKELLKFTETKQELKFTTPAELDSTKSNPWLGRIRSWLPA
;
A
#
# COMPACT_ATOMS: atom_id res chain seq x y z
N MET A 1 -54.01 -61.25 2.03
CA MET A 1 -53.92 -59.96 1.32
C MET A 1 -53.05 -59.03 2.16
N ASN A 2 -51.84 -58.74 1.70
CA ASN A 2 -50.69 -58.34 2.51
C ASN A 2 -50.84 -56.95 3.16
N ALA A 3 -50.57 -56.86 4.47
CA ALA A 3 -50.48 -55.63 5.25
C ALA A 3 -49.26 -54.74 4.91
N ILE A 4 -48.46 -55.15 3.92
CA ILE A 4 -47.18 -54.51 3.55
C ILE A 4 -47.40 -53.27 2.65
N THR A 5 -48.57 -53.09 2.04
CA THR A 5 -48.85 -51.94 1.15
C THR A 5 -49.29 -50.66 1.87
N ARG A 6 -49.39 -50.65 3.22
CA ARG A 6 -49.81 -49.45 3.98
C ARG A 6 -48.70 -48.42 4.25
N TYR A 7 -47.46 -48.70 3.84
CA TYR A 7 -46.32 -47.79 4.04
C TYR A 7 -45.80 -47.17 2.74
N LEU A 8 -46.63 -47.07 1.70
CA LEU A 8 -46.30 -46.14 0.61
C LEU A 8 -46.50 -44.71 1.13
N PRO A 9 -45.47 -43.84 1.09
CA PRO A 9 -45.64 -42.45 1.49
C PRO A 9 -46.68 -41.80 0.58
N LEU A 10 -47.73 -41.25 1.17
CA LEU A 10 -48.78 -40.53 0.46
C LEU A 10 -48.14 -39.42 -0.39
N PRO A 11 -48.58 -39.20 -1.65
CA PRO A 11 -47.95 -38.26 -2.58
C PRO A 11 -47.92 -36.80 -2.11
N GLN A 12 -48.71 -36.44 -1.10
CA GLN A 12 -48.68 -35.12 -0.45
C GLN A 12 -47.57 -35.01 0.61
N VAL A 13 -47.23 -36.12 1.28
CA VAL A 13 -46.15 -36.18 2.29
C VAL A 13 -44.79 -36.19 1.60
N SER A 14 -44.66 -36.86 0.46
CA SER A 14 -43.42 -36.85 -0.33
C SER A 14 -43.09 -35.46 -0.89
N LYS A 15 -44.10 -34.70 -1.35
CA LYS A 15 -43.92 -33.31 -1.80
C LYS A 15 -43.50 -32.37 -0.67
N ALA A 16 -44.15 -32.43 0.48
CA ALA A 16 -43.76 -31.62 1.65
C ALA A 16 -42.33 -31.94 2.12
N LEU A 17 -41.91 -33.21 2.07
CA LEU A 17 -40.54 -33.61 2.40
C LEU A 17 -39.54 -33.09 1.37
N THR A 18 -39.84 -33.16 0.08
CA THR A 18 -38.97 -32.58 -0.96
C THR A 18 -38.89 -31.07 -0.86
N ASP A 19 -39.98 -30.38 -0.54
CA ASP A 19 -40.01 -28.92 -0.36
C ASP A 19 -39.21 -28.49 0.87
N LEU A 20 -39.29 -29.24 1.97
CA LEU A 20 -38.44 -29.04 3.15
C LEU A 20 -36.96 -29.30 2.86
N GLN A 21 -36.64 -30.35 2.10
CA GLN A 21 -35.25 -30.63 1.70
C GLN A 21 -34.70 -29.58 0.74
N MET A 22 -35.52 -29.10 -0.19
CA MET A 22 -35.18 -27.99 -1.09
C MET A 22 -34.99 -26.68 -0.31
N GLY A 23 -35.87 -26.37 0.63
CA GLY A 23 -35.76 -25.21 1.51
C GLY A 23 -34.52 -25.23 2.40
N ALA A 24 -34.20 -26.40 2.98
CA ALA A 24 -32.99 -26.58 3.78
C ALA A 24 -31.71 -26.41 2.93
N ARG A 25 -31.70 -26.94 1.70
CA ARG A 25 -30.58 -26.76 0.75
C ARG A 25 -30.42 -25.30 0.33
N ALA A 26 -31.53 -24.60 0.06
CA ALA A 26 -31.50 -23.18 -0.27
C ALA A 26 -30.98 -22.32 0.90
N GLN A 27 -31.37 -22.63 2.14
CA GLN A 27 -30.83 -21.96 3.32
C GLN A 27 -29.33 -22.25 3.54
N MET A 28 -28.88 -23.48 3.30
CA MET A 28 -27.45 -23.81 3.36
C MET A 28 -26.64 -23.08 2.28
N GLN A 29 -27.15 -23.01 1.04
CA GLN A 29 -26.51 -22.27 -0.05
C GLN A 29 -26.44 -20.77 0.25
N ALA A 30 -27.55 -20.15 0.66
CA ALA A 30 -27.57 -18.75 1.08
C ALA A 30 -26.61 -18.49 2.27
N GLY A 31 -26.49 -19.44 3.20
CA GLY A 31 -25.52 -19.40 4.28
C GLY A 31 -24.07 -19.41 3.78
N SER A 32 -23.75 -20.29 2.81
CA SER A 32 -22.42 -20.34 2.21
C SER A 32 -22.06 -19.07 1.43
N GLU A 33 -23.01 -18.48 0.70
CA GLU A 33 -22.78 -17.27 -0.09
C GLU A 33 -22.50 -16.06 0.82
N ARG A 34 -23.23 -15.93 1.93
CA ARG A 34 -22.97 -14.90 2.95
C ARG A 34 -21.58 -15.02 3.57
N LEU A 35 -21.10 -16.24 3.81
CA LEU A 35 -19.75 -16.47 4.34
C LEU A 35 -18.66 -16.10 3.32
N VAL A 36 -18.87 -16.43 2.04
CA VAL A 36 -17.95 -16.04 0.96
C VAL A 36 -17.88 -14.52 0.85
N GLN A 37 -19.02 -13.83 0.89
CA GLN A 37 -19.07 -12.37 0.86
C GLN A 37 -18.36 -11.73 2.06
N ALA A 38 -18.64 -12.22 3.27
CA ALA A 38 -17.97 -11.75 4.48
C ALA A 38 -16.45 -11.90 4.36
N ARG A 39 -15.98 -13.02 3.81
CA ARG A 39 -14.56 -13.25 3.54
C ARG A 39 -14.01 -12.25 2.52
N THR A 40 -14.70 -11.97 1.42
CA THR A 40 -14.24 -11.00 0.42
C THR A 40 -14.09 -9.59 0.99
N LEU A 41 -15.06 -9.14 1.79
CA LEU A 41 -15.01 -7.83 2.45
C LEU A 41 -13.92 -7.75 3.51
N TYR A 42 -13.68 -8.85 4.24
CA TYR A 42 -12.58 -8.93 5.19
C TYR A 42 -11.22 -8.82 4.50
N VAL A 43 -11.02 -9.56 3.39
CA VAL A 43 -9.79 -9.49 2.59
C VAL A 43 -9.57 -8.07 2.05
N LEU A 44 -10.62 -7.42 1.56
CA LEU A 44 -10.55 -6.04 1.10
C LEU A 44 -10.18 -5.05 2.21
N ALA A 45 -10.76 -5.21 3.40
CA ALA A 45 -10.42 -4.37 4.55
C ALA A 45 -8.93 -4.54 4.92
N ALA A 46 -8.44 -5.77 5.00
CA ALA A 46 -7.03 -6.05 5.26
C ALA A 46 -6.10 -5.47 4.19
N GLN A 47 -6.47 -5.54 2.90
CA GLN A 47 -5.72 -4.90 1.82
C GLN A 47 -5.66 -3.38 2.00
N LEU A 48 -6.77 -2.77 2.42
CA LEU A 48 -6.85 -1.33 2.64
C LEU A 48 -5.98 -0.91 3.84
N GLU A 49 -6.03 -1.64 4.95
CA GLU A 49 -5.15 -1.41 6.11
C GLU A 49 -3.67 -1.54 5.73
N SER A 50 -3.32 -2.55 4.92
CA SER A 50 -1.96 -2.73 4.40
C SER A 50 -1.51 -1.55 3.52
N PHE A 51 -2.43 -1.00 2.72
CA PHE A 51 -2.20 0.17 1.89
C PHE A 51 -2.00 1.43 2.74
N GLU A 52 -2.80 1.62 3.79
CA GLU A 52 -2.65 2.71 4.74
C GLU A 52 -1.29 2.68 5.43
N SER A 53 -0.91 1.52 5.96
CA SER A 53 0.42 1.31 6.56
C SER A 53 1.54 1.61 5.56
N GLY A 54 1.39 1.15 4.31
CA GLY A 54 2.30 1.47 3.22
C GLY A 54 2.44 2.97 2.94
N LEU A 55 1.35 3.73 2.98
CA LEU A 55 1.40 5.19 2.84
C LEU A 55 2.13 5.86 4.00
N GLN A 56 1.96 5.38 5.23
CA GLN A 56 2.72 5.89 6.38
C GLN A 56 4.22 5.59 6.22
N HIS A 57 4.57 4.40 5.73
CA HIS A 57 5.97 4.06 5.41
C HIS A 57 6.56 5.03 4.37
N SER A 58 5.83 5.29 3.28
CA SER A 58 6.26 6.27 2.27
C SER A 58 6.39 7.70 2.81
N LYS A 59 5.62 8.10 3.83
CA LYS A 59 5.82 9.40 4.51
C LYS A 59 7.13 9.41 5.30
N LEU A 60 7.48 8.32 5.98
CA LEU A 60 8.76 8.21 6.67
C LEU A 60 9.92 8.29 5.66
N GLN A 61 9.83 7.57 4.54
CA GLN A 61 10.80 7.67 3.44
C GLN A 61 10.96 9.11 2.94
N LEU A 62 9.87 9.87 2.81
CA LEU A 62 9.94 11.28 2.42
C LEU A 62 10.78 12.10 3.40
N THR A 63 10.63 11.88 4.71
CA THR A 63 11.44 12.60 5.71
C THR A 63 12.93 12.29 5.57
N GLU A 64 13.28 11.03 5.31
CA GLU A 64 14.67 10.62 5.08
C GLU A 64 15.25 11.23 3.81
N VAL A 65 14.47 11.26 2.73
CA VAL A 65 14.88 11.87 1.45
C VAL A 65 15.09 13.37 1.63
N VAL A 66 14.18 14.08 2.28
CA VAL A 66 14.33 15.51 2.55
C VAL A 66 15.59 15.78 3.38
N ALA A 67 15.87 14.96 4.40
CA ALA A 67 17.09 15.08 5.19
C ALA A 67 18.36 14.89 4.33
N LYS A 68 18.39 13.86 3.48
CA LYS A 68 19.50 13.62 2.53
C LYS A 68 19.66 14.78 1.55
N LYS A 69 18.56 15.35 1.04
CA LYS A 69 18.56 16.50 0.14
C LYS A 69 19.15 17.74 0.79
N ILE A 70 18.75 18.03 2.03
CA ILE A 70 19.28 19.16 2.82
C ILE A 70 20.78 18.98 3.01
N HIS A 71 21.24 17.78 3.35
CA HIS A 71 22.66 17.46 3.47
C HIS A 71 23.44 17.69 2.17
N LEU A 72 22.91 17.22 1.03
CA LEU A 72 23.50 17.47 -0.28
C LEU A 72 23.56 18.97 -0.60
N ARG A 73 22.52 19.73 -0.26
CA ARG A 73 22.50 21.19 -0.43
C ARG A 73 23.60 21.87 0.38
N PHE A 74 23.81 21.47 1.63
CA PHE A 74 24.89 22.01 2.46
C PHE A 74 26.27 21.66 1.90
N ARG A 75 26.46 20.44 1.37
CA ARG A 75 27.70 20.05 0.71
C ARG A 75 27.96 20.87 -0.56
N LEU A 76 26.96 21.03 -1.41
CA LEU A 76 27.04 21.86 -2.62
C LEU A 76 27.33 23.33 -2.29
N ALA A 77 26.78 23.86 -1.20
CA ALA A 77 27.07 25.23 -0.75
C ALA A 77 28.47 25.39 -0.13
N ALA A 78 29.05 24.31 0.41
CA ALA A 78 30.40 24.30 0.95
C ALA A 78 31.47 24.12 -0.13
N LEU A 79 31.13 23.45 -1.24
CA LEU A 79 31.97 23.29 -2.41
C LEU A 79 31.82 24.51 -3.32
N LYS A 80 32.86 24.88 -4.08
CA LYS A 80 32.72 25.94 -5.07
C LYS A 80 31.74 25.47 -6.16
N PRO A 81 30.92 26.36 -6.74
CA PRO A 81 29.84 26.01 -7.67
C PRO A 81 30.28 25.27 -8.95
N GLU A 82 31.59 25.20 -9.21
CA GLU A 82 32.15 24.63 -10.44
C GLU A 82 32.63 23.17 -10.31
N THR A 83 32.71 22.59 -9.10
CA THR A 83 33.57 21.41 -8.92
C THR A 83 32.89 20.04 -8.93
N ASP A 84 31.58 19.91 -8.70
CA ASP A 84 30.99 18.58 -8.50
C ASP A 84 29.66 18.35 -9.23
N PHE A 85 29.75 18.15 -10.55
CA PHE A 85 28.65 17.71 -11.42
C PHE A 85 27.91 16.48 -10.84
N ASN A 86 28.65 15.55 -10.27
CA ASN A 86 28.10 14.34 -9.65
C ASN A 86 27.20 14.64 -8.43
N LEU A 87 27.60 15.59 -7.57
CA LEU A 87 26.78 15.99 -6.42
C LEU A 87 25.53 16.75 -6.84
N GLN A 88 25.65 17.59 -7.87
CA GLN A 88 24.50 18.29 -8.44
C GLN A 88 23.53 17.33 -9.11
N GLN A 89 24.03 16.32 -9.82
CA GLN A 89 23.23 15.26 -10.40
C GLN A 89 22.50 14.45 -9.31
N ALA A 90 23.21 14.02 -8.26
CA ALA A 90 22.62 13.30 -7.13
C ALA A 90 21.53 14.13 -6.42
N TYR A 91 21.75 15.45 -6.26
CA TYR A 91 20.73 16.34 -5.70
C TYR A 91 19.48 16.43 -6.59
N ASN A 92 19.66 16.56 -7.91
CA ASN A 92 18.56 16.66 -8.86
C ASN A 92 17.76 15.36 -8.96
N GLU A 93 18.42 14.21 -9.00
CA GLU A 93 17.79 12.89 -9.00
C GLU A 93 16.96 12.67 -7.72
N LEU A 94 17.53 13.02 -6.57
CA LEU A 94 16.85 12.89 -5.29
C LEU A 94 15.70 13.90 -5.12
N HIS A 95 15.81 15.09 -5.71
CA HIS A 95 14.71 16.05 -5.79
C HIS A 95 13.57 15.56 -6.69
N LEU A 96 13.89 14.98 -7.85
CA LEU A 96 12.89 14.41 -8.74
C LEU A 96 12.15 13.24 -8.08
N TYR A 97 12.88 12.40 -7.34
CA TYR A 97 12.28 11.36 -6.49
C TYR A 97 11.34 11.94 -5.43
N GLU A 98 11.78 12.95 -4.67
CA GLU A 98 10.95 13.65 -3.67
C GLU A 98 9.62 14.15 -4.26
N MET A 99 9.67 14.78 -5.44
CA MET A 99 8.48 15.29 -6.13
C MET A 99 7.53 14.17 -6.54
N ARG A 100 8.04 13.05 -7.04
CA ARG A 100 7.24 11.86 -7.37
C ARG A 100 6.62 11.22 -6.13
N LEU A 101 7.38 11.11 -5.05
CA LEU A 101 6.90 10.56 -3.78
C LEU A 101 5.80 11.45 -3.17
N LEU A 102 5.96 12.78 -3.23
CA LEU A 102 4.92 13.73 -2.82
C LEU A 102 3.65 13.60 -3.66
N ALA A 103 3.79 13.47 -4.98
CA ALA A 103 2.64 13.26 -5.87
C ALA A 103 1.92 11.95 -5.55
N TYR A 104 2.67 10.86 -5.32
CA TYR A 104 2.14 9.58 -4.89
C TYR A 104 1.41 9.69 -3.55
N LEU A 105 2.00 10.33 -2.53
CA LEU A 105 1.38 10.48 -1.22
C LEU A 105 0.08 11.28 -1.27
N ARG A 106 0.00 12.33 -2.11
CA ARG A 106 -1.24 13.09 -2.32
C ARG A 106 -2.32 12.23 -2.99
N LYS A 107 -1.95 11.53 -4.08
CA LYS A 107 -2.84 10.61 -4.81
C LYS A 107 -3.33 9.48 -3.90
N GLY A 108 -2.43 8.86 -3.15
CA GLY A 108 -2.71 7.77 -2.22
C GLY A 108 -3.57 8.21 -1.04
N GLY A 109 -3.33 9.40 -0.49
CA GLY A 109 -4.16 9.96 0.58
C GLY A 109 -5.60 10.25 0.14
N GLN A 110 -5.80 10.77 -1.07
CA GLN A 110 -7.14 10.96 -1.64
C GLN A 110 -7.81 9.62 -1.95
N ALA A 111 -7.07 8.69 -2.55
CA ALA A 111 -7.57 7.35 -2.86
C ALA A 111 -8.00 6.59 -1.60
N LEU A 112 -7.24 6.67 -0.51
CA LEU A 112 -7.55 6.00 0.76
C LEU A 112 -8.91 6.40 1.34
N LYS A 113 -9.25 7.69 1.28
CA LYS A 113 -10.56 8.20 1.70
C LYS A 113 -11.68 7.61 0.83
N ASN A 114 -11.53 7.73 -0.48
CA ASN A 114 -12.50 7.20 -1.45
C ASN A 114 -12.69 5.68 -1.30
N TYR A 115 -11.63 4.93 -1.00
CA TYR A 115 -11.71 3.48 -0.83
C TYR A 115 -12.38 3.09 0.49
N HIS A 116 -12.16 3.84 1.56
CA HIS A 116 -12.89 3.64 2.82
C HIS A 116 -14.38 3.87 2.64
N GLU A 117 -14.77 4.98 1.98
CA GLU A 117 -16.17 5.29 1.69
C GLU A 117 -16.82 4.17 0.87
N ARG A 118 -16.18 3.75 -0.23
CA ARG A 118 -16.70 2.64 -1.05
C ARG A 118 -16.79 1.30 -0.33
N LEU A 119 -15.86 1.02 0.60
CA LEU A 119 -15.91 -0.18 1.41
C LEU A 119 -17.06 -0.12 2.43
N GLN A 120 -17.37 1.07 2.96
CA GLN A 120 -18.56 1.28 3.79
C GLN A 120 -19.85 1.12 2.97
N ASP A 121 -19.89 1.65 1.75
CA ASP A 121 -21.04 1.48 0.83
C ASP A 121 -21.30 0.00 0.53
N LEU A 122 -20.25 -0.77 0.24
CA LEU A 122 -20.34 -2.21 0.00
C LEU A 122 -20.79 -3.00 1.24
N ARG A 123 -20.50 -2.52 2.46
CA ARG A 123 -20.98 -3.12 3.71
C ARG A 123 -22.44 -2.78 3.99
N ALA A 124 -22.87 -1.56 3.65
CA ALA A 124 -24.21 -1.07 3.90
C ALA A 124 -25.24 -1.63 2.90
N GLN A 125 -24.80 -1.93 1.68
CA GLN A 125 -25.64 -2.61 0.71
C GLN A 125 -25.85 -4.05 1.19
N THR A 126 -27.09 -4.38 1.57
CA THR A 126 -27.53 -5.77 1.86
C THR A 126 -28.44 -6.36 0.78
N GLU A 127 -29.00 -5.52 -0.12
CA GLU A 127 -30.06 -5.89 -1.08
C GLU A 127 -29.66 -6.15 -2.56
N LEU A 128 -28.52 -5.64 -3.06
CA LEU A 128 -27.97 -5.94 -4.40
C LEU A 128 -27.72 -7.42 -4.66
N ASP A 129 -27.80 -7.77 -5.96
CA ASP A 129 -27.36 -9.05 -6.52
C ASP A 129 -25.92 -9.38 -6.07
N ASN A 130 -25.76 -10.59 -5.53
CA ASN A 130 -24.52 -11.09 -4.93
C ASN A 130 -23.31 -10.98 -5.90
N GLU A 131 -23.56 -11.03 -7.21
CA GLU A 131 -22.55 -10.96 -8.26
C GLU A 131 -22.03 -9.53 -8.48
N GLU A 132 -22.90 -8.52 -8.48
CA GLU A 132 -22.50 -7.12 -8.71
C GLU A 132 -21.59 -6.61 -7.59
N ARG A 133 -21.89 -6.99 -6.34
CA ARG A 133 -21.02 -6.69 -5.20
C ARG A 133 -19.66 -7.31 -5.33
N ALA A 134 -19.60 -8.58 -5.77
CA ALA A 134 -18.34 -9.28 -5.94
C ALA A 134 -17.48 -8.63 -7.03
N VAL A 135 -18.10 -8.14 -8.11
CA VAL A 135 -17.41 -7.38 -9.17
C VAL A 135 -16.88 -6.05 -8.63
N GLN A 136 -17.70 -5.27 -7.94
CA GLN A 136 -17.27 -3.99 -7.35
C GLN A 136 -16.14 -4.17 -6.33
N ALA A 137 -16.24 -5.20 -5.49
CA ALA A 137 -15.19 -5.60 -4.56
C ALA A 137 -13.88 -5.94 -5.29
N ALA A 138 -13.93 -6.75 -6.34
CA ALA A 138 -12.76 -7.13 -7.13
C ALA A 138 -12.13 -5.92 -7.85
N GLU A 139 -12.93 -4.98 -8.34
CA GLU A 139 -12.44 -3.75 -8.94
C GLU A 139 -11.71 -2.86 -7.94
N LEU A 140 -12.23 -2.74 -6.71
CA LEU A 140 -11.56 -1.99 -5.65
C LEU A 140 -10.24 -2.65 -5.26
N ALA A 141 -10.21 -3.97 -5.13
CA ALA A 141 -8.96 -4.71 -4.88
C ALA A 141 -7.90 -4.41 -5.96
N LYS A 142 -8.29 -4.44 -7.23
CA LYS A 142 -7.38 -4.12 -8.36
C LYS A 142 -6.85 -2.69 -8.28
N LYS A 143 -7.71 -1.71 -7.95
CA LYS A 143 -7.30 -0.30 -7.82
C LYS A 143 -6.36 -0.08 -6.64
N ILE A 144 -6.56 -0.81 -5.53
CA ILE A 144 -5.63 -0.80 -4.38
C ILE A 144 -4.30 -1.41 -4.79
N GLN A 145 -4.31 -2.58 -5.43
CA GLN A 145 -3.09 -3.27 -5.87
C GLN A 145 -2.26 -2.38 -6.80
N TRP A 146 -2.89 -1.69 -7.76
CA TRP A 146 -2.17 -0.82 -8.69
C TRP A 146 -1.43 0.32 -7.98
N LEU A 147 -2.03 0.92 -6.94
CA LEU A 147 -1.35 1.94 -6.13
C LEU A 147 -0.26 1.36 -5.22
N GLN A 148 -0.36 0.09 -4.82
CA GLN A 148 0.71 -0.59 -4.11
C GLN A 148 1.89 -0.88 -5.06
N ASP A 149 1.61 -1.27 -6.30
CA ASP A 149 2.64 -1.50 -7.32
C ASP A 149 3.39 -0.20 -7.67
N GLU A 150 2.68 0.92 -7.77
CA GLU A 150 3.31 2.25 -7.89
C GLU A 150 4.24 2.57 -6.72
N ARG A 151 3.85 2.21 -5.49
CA ARG A 151 4.71 2.36 -4.29
C ARG A 151 5.99 1.56 -4.45
N PHE A 152 5.86 0.28 -4.81
CA PHE A 152 7.01 -0.62 -4.97
C PHE A 152 7.93 -0.18 -6.10
N ALA A 153 7.41 0.43 -7.16
CA ALA A 153 8.23 1.03 -8.21
C ALA A 153 9.08 2.19 -7.67
N LEU A 154 8.49 3.09 -6.87
CA LEU A 154 9.23 4.17 -6.22
C LEU A 154 10.25 3.64 -5.21
N GLU A 155 9.92 2.62 -4.42
CA GLU A 155 10.87 1.99 -3.50
C GLU A 155 12.08 1.40 -4.27
N LYS A 156 11.85 0.76 -5.41
CA LYS A 156 12.93 0.26 -6.28
C LYS A 156 13.78 1.38 -6.86
N GLU A 157 13.20 2.53 -7.24
CA GLU A 157 13.97 3.70 -7.69
C GLU A 157 14.89 4.22 -6.57
N LEU A 158 14.40 4.30 -5.33
CA LEU A 158 15.20 4.72 -4.18
C LEU A 158 16.29 3.70 -3.84
N LEU A 159 15.99 2.40 -3.88
CA LEU A 159 16.98 1.35 -3.67
C LEU A 159 18.10 1.44 -4.70
N LYS A 160 17.76 1.60 -5.99
CA LYS A 160 18.76 1.84 -7.04
C LYS A 160 19.64 3.04 -6.73
N PHE A 161 19.07 4.17 -6.32
CA PHE A 161 19.85 5.35 -5.92
C PHE A 161 20.83 5.02 -4.77
N THR A 162 20.39 4.27 -3.76
CA THR A 162 21.25 3.87 -2.63
C THR A 162 22.29 2.78 -2.99
N GLU A 163 21.99 1.91 -3.95
CA GLU A 163 22.85 0.83 -4.43
C GLU A 163 23.89 1.33 -5.42
N THR A 164 23.53 2.32 -6.26
CA THR A 164 24.44 2.94 -7.24
C THR A 164 25.60 3.68 -6.61
N LYS A 165 25.78 3.62 -5.26
CA LYS A 165 26.94 4.05 -4.48
C LYS A 165 28.03 4.61 -5.39
N GLN A 166 27.85 5.86 -5.80
CA GLN A 166 29.01 6.70 -5.85
C GLN A 166 29.41 6.70 -4.39
N GLU A 167 30.46 5.95 -4.07
CA GLU A 167 31.27 6.27 -2.91
C GLU A 167 31.48 7.77 -3.03
N LEU A 168 30.67 8.53 -2.30
CA LEU A 168 31.00 9.88 -1.93
C LEU A 168 32.22 9.67 -1.08
N LYS A 169 33.38 9.53 -1.74
CA LYS A 169 34.67 9.40 -1.10
C LYS A 169 34.66 10.55 -0.13
N PHE A 170 34.55 10.22 1.15
CA PHE A 170 34.97 11.11 2.19
C PHE A 170 36.45 11.26 1.86
N THR A 171 36.80 12.35 1.17
CA THR A 171 38.17 12.81 1.15
C THR A 171 38.57 12.80 2.61
N THR A 172 39.54 11.94 2.89
CA THR A 172 40.06 11.65 4.22
C THR A 172 40.34 12.97 4.93
N PRO A 173 40.30 12.99 6.28
CA PRO A 173 40.50 14.21 7.06
C PRO A 173 41.85 14.92 6.83
N ALA A 174 42.74 14.37 5.98
CA ALA A 174 44.07 14.88 5.67
C ALA A 174 44.12 15.98 4.60
N GLU A 175 43.05 16.25 3.84
CA GLU A 175 43.07 17.31 2.79
C GLU A 175 42.40 18.63 3.23
N LEU A 176 42.01 18.75 4.50
CA LEU A 176 41.38 19.95 5.06
C LEU A 176 42.29 20.76 6.00
N ASP A 177 43.61 20.69 5.79
CA ASP A 177 44.59 21.66 6.34
C ASP A 177 44.48 23.04 5.64
N SER A 178 43.28 23.45 5.26
CA SER A 178 42.96 24.84 4.99
C SER A 178 42.33 25.43 6.24
N THR A 179 43.02 26.41 6.82
CA THR A 179 42.80 27.06 8.12
C THR A 179 41.52 27.92 8.21
N LYS A 180 40.44 27.53 7.53
CA LYS A 180 39.11 28.13 7.68
C LYS A 180 38.08 27.03 7.88
N SER A 181 38.02 26.53 9.12
CA SER A 181 36.95 25.62 9.52
C SER A 181 35.62 26.37 9.50
N ASN A 182 34.69 25.91 8.66
CA ASN A 182 33.33 26.44 8.63
C ASN A 182 32.63 26.02 9.94
N PRO A 183 32.21 26.96 10.81
CA PRO A 183 31.69 26.66 12.15
C PRO A 183 30.43 25.77 12.13
N TRP A 184 29.73 25.72 10.99
CA TRP A 184 28.56 24.87 10.79
C TRP A 184 28.91 23.38 10.62
N LEU A 185 30.06 23.05 10.03
CA LEU A 185 30.50 21.66 9.85
C LEU A 185 30.92 21.00 11.17
N GLY A 186 31.48 21.77 12.11
CA GLY A 186 31.83 21.28 13.44
C GLY A 186 30.61 20.92 14.29
N ARG A 187 29.55 21.73 14.21
CA ARG A 187 28.30 21.48 14.95
C ARG A 187 27.55 20.26 14.44
N ILE A 188 27.49 20.05 13.13
CA ILE A 188 26.80 18.90 12.53
C ILE A 188 27.52 17.58 12.86
N ARG A 189 28.86 17.58 12.94
CA ARG A 189 29.66 16.41 13.34
C ARG A 189 29.38 15.95 14.77
N SER A 190 29.01 16.86 15.67
CA SER A 190 28.69 16.52 17.07
C SER A 190 27.30 15.86 17.26
N TRP A 191 26.48 15.81 16.20
CA TRP A 191 25.09 15.34 16.26
C TRP A 191 24.88 13.97 15.59
N LEU A 192 25.95 13.32 15.13
CA LEU A 192 25.89 11.99 14.51
C LEU A 192 26.62 10.98 15.43
N PRO A 193 26.07 9.78 15.66
CA PRO A 193 26.78 8.73 16.39
C PRO A 193 28.00 8.28 15.58
N ALA A 194 29.05 7.89 16.30
CA ALA A 194 30.36 7.52 15.77
C ALA A 194 30.32 6.35 14.78
#